data_AF-A0A2M8LXF0-F1
#
_entry.id   AF-A0A2M8LXF0-F1
#
_cell.length_a   1.000
_cell.length_b   1.000
_cell.length_c   1.000
_cell.angle_alpha   90.00
_cell.angle_beta   90.00
_cell.angle_gamma   90.00
#
_symmetry.space_group_name_H-M   'P 1'
#
loop_
_entity.id
_entity.type
_entity.pdbx_description
1 polymer ?
#
loop_
_entity_poly.entity_id
_entity_poly.type
_entity_poly.pdbx_seq_one_letter_code
_entity_poly.pdbx_strand_id
1 'polypeptide(L)'
;MAPARTSSPSAPKLGLRERKKIRTRQAIRQAAYRLFAEQGYDSTPVDQIAEAAEVSPSTVFRYFPTKEDIVLADGHDPVTVAALRGRPAGEPPVRAVREALYSTVGEAYRADPAEMYLRARLIRDVPAVRARLAEHTEITGRRLREVLSERTGRPAGDLALRVATTAMLGGLTEAMLHWVENDMPGDLAEQVGRALDLLERGLPL
;
A
#
# COMPACT_ATOMS: atom_id res chain seq x y z
N MET A 1 -20.06 49.03 4.52
CA MET A 1 -19.46 48.08 3.55
C MET A 1 -18.77 46.99 4.37
N ALA A 2 -19.38 45.81 4.51
CA ALA A 2 -18.87 44.70 5.32
C ALA A 2 -18.41 43.57 4.39
N PRO A 3 -17.27 42.90 4.64
CA PRO A 3 -16.77 41.89 3.73
C PRO A 3 -17.53 40.58 3.88
N ALA A 4 -17.97 40.04 2.74
CA ALA A 4 -18.58 38.72 2.64
C ALA A 4 -17.53 37.64 2.94
N ARG A 5 -17.85 36.75 3.88
CA ARG A 5 -17.08 35.54 4.16
C ARG A 5 -17.32 34.55 3.02
N THR A 6 -16.29 34.29 2.23
CA THR A 6 -16.30 33.20 1.26
C THR A 6 -16.23 31.87 2.00
N SER A 7 -17.29 31.07 1.92
CA SER A 7 -17.33 29.70 2.40
C SER A 7 -16.43 28.81 1.53
N SER A 8 -15.51 28.10 2.17
CA SER A 8 -14.68 27.09 1.51
C SER A 8 -15.54 25.93 0.98
N PRO A 9 -15.26 25.38 -0.21
CA PRO A 9 -16.01 24.23 -0.73
C PRO A 9 -15.72 22.97 0.10
N SER A 10 -16.75 22.40 0.72
CA SER A 10 -16.64 21.12 1.44
C SER A 10 -16.41 19.98 0.44
N ALA A 11 -15.43 19.12 0.71
CA ALA A 11 -15.18 17.91 -0.07
C ALA A 11 -16.47 17.08 -0.27
N PRO A 12 -16.67 16.43 -1.44
CA PRO A 12 -17.90 15.69 -1.70
C PRO A 12 -18.09 14.55 -0.70
N LYS A 13 -19.21 14.52 0.02
CA LYS A 13 -19.58 13.40 0.88
C LYS A 13 -19.79 12.15 0.00
N LEU A 14 -18.93 11.14 0.15
CA LEU A 14 -19.03 9.86 -0.57
C LEU A 14 -20.47 9.32 -0.55
N GLY A 15 -21.01 8.92 -1.71
CA GLY A 15 -22.35 8.35 -1.80
C GLY A 15 -22.52 7.09 -0.95
N LEU A 16 -23.76 6.78 -0.54
CA LEU A 16 -24.07 5.62 0.31
C LEU A 16 -23.54 4.29 -0.26
N ARG A 17 -23.54 4.14 -1.59
CA ARG A 17 -23.03 2.96 -2.30
C ARG A 17 -21.51 2.81 -2.14
N GLU A 18 -20.74 3.89 -2.29
CA GLU A 18 -19.28 3.87 -2.10
C GLU A 18 -18.91 3.60 -0.64
N ARG A 19 -19.64 4.18 0.32
CA ARG A 19 -19.42 3.88 1.74
C ARG A 19 -19.69 2.42 2.08
N LYS A 20 -20.78 1.83 1.56
CA LYS A 20 -21.06 0.39 1.70
C LYS A 20 -19.95 -0.46 1.08
N LYS A 21 -19.48 -0.08 -0.12
CA LYS A 21 -18.39 -0.77 -0.82
C LYS A 21 -17.10 -0.81 0.00
N ILE A 22 -16.68 0.33 0.54
CA ILE A 22 -15.48 0.44 1.39
C ILE A 22 -15.65 -0.40 2.66
N ARG A 23 -16.79 -0.29 3.34
CA ARG A 23 -17.06 -1.03 4.57
C ARG A 23 -17.02 -2.55 4.35
N THR A 24 -17.66 -3.05 3.30
CA THR A 24 -17.63 -4.48 2.98
C THR A 24 -16.23 -4.95 2.65
N ARG A 25 -15.47 -4.18 1.86
CA ARG A 25 -14.06 -4.51 1.55
C ARG A 25 -13.21 -4.59 2.81
N GLN A 26 -13.39 -3.66 3.76
CA GLN A 26 -12.69 -3.65 5.05
C GLN A 26 -13.08 -4.83 5.94
N ALA A 27 -14.38 -5.15 6.04
CA ALA A 27 -14.86 -6.29 6.83
C ALA A 27 -14.26 -7.62 6.37
N ILE A 28 -14.22 -7.84 5.05
CA ILE A 28 -13.60 -9.04 4.47
C ILE A 28 -12.10 -9.11 4.83
N ARG A 29 -11.37 -8.00 4.68
CA ARG A 29 -9.93 -7.97 5.01
C ARG A 29 -9.68 -8.23 6.50
N GLN A 30 -10.44 -7.59 7.39
CA GLN A 30 -10.33 -7.80 8.83
C GLN A 30 -10.61 -9.26 9.22
N ALA A 31 -11.67 -9.86 8.67
CA ALA A 31 -12.00 -11.26 8.89
C ALA A 31 -10.87 -12.19 8.40
N ALA A 32 -10.33 -11.93 7.22
CA ALA A 32 -9.23 -12.70 6.65
C ALA A 32 -7.96 -12.63 7.50
N TYR A 33 -7.51 -11.42 7.87
CA TYR A 33 -6.30 -11.24 8.67
C TYR A 33 -6.43 -11.84 10.07
N ARG A 34 -7.61 -11.77 10.69
CA ARG A 34 -7.90 -12.47 11.95
C ARG A 34 -7.73 -13.99 11.79
N LEU A 35 -8.38 -14.59 10.79
CA LEU A 35 -8.29 -16.04 10.55
C LEU A 35 -6.87 -16.47 10.16
N PHE A 36 -6.16 -15.69 9.35
CA PHE A 36 -4.75 -15.95 9.01
C PHE A 36 -3.85 -15.96 10.25
N ALA A 37 -4.12 -15.08 11.23
CA ALA A 37 -3.40 -15.05 12.49
C ALA A 37 -3.75 -16.25 13.39
N GLU A 38 -5.02 -16.67 13.43
CA GLU A 38 -5.51 -17.72 14.32
C GLU A 38 -5.14 -19.15 13.87
N GLN A 39 -5.28 -19.44 12.57
CA GLN A 39 -5.17 -20.81 12.05
C GLN A 39 -4.21 -20.93 10.85
N GLY A 40 -3.59 -19.83 10.42
CA GLY A 40 -2.66 -19.79 9.30
C GLY A 40 -3.33 -19.53 7.95
N TYR A 41 -2.51 -19.11 6.97
CA TYR A 41 -3.00 -18.79 5.64
C TYR A 41 -3.61 -20.01 4.96
N ASP A 42 -2.86 -21.09 4.75
CA ASP A 42 -3.32 -22.25 3.96
C ASP A 42 -4.57 -22.92 4.55
N SER A 43 -4.69 -22.96 5.89
CA SER A 43 -5.85 -23.51 6.59
C SER A 43 -7.10 -22.64 6.56
N THR A 44 -7.04 -21.44 5.96
CA THR A 44 -8.17 -20.49 5.90
C THR A 44 -8.82 -20.49 4.51
N PRO A 45 -9.87 -21.29 4.27
CA PRO A 45 -10.62 -21.23 3.02
C PRO A 45 -11.40 -19.91 2.90
N VAL A 46 -11.63 -19.46 1.65
CA VAL A 46 -12.38 -18.22 1.37
C VAL A 46 -13.80 -18.26 1.91
N ASP A 47 -14.40 -19.45 1.99
CA ASP A 47 -15.75 -19.63 2.53
C ASP A 47 -15.83 -19.24 4.03
N GLN A 48 -14.82 -19.57 4.82
CA GLN A 48 -14.74 -19.15 6.23
C GLN A 48 -14.54 -17.63 6.36
N ILE A 49 -13.75 -17.02 5.46
CA ILE A 49 -13.60 -15.56 5.41
C ILE A 49 -14.94 -14.90 5.09
N ALA A 50 -15.68 -15.47 4.14
CA ALA A 50 -16.99 -14.96 3.73
C ALA A 50 -18.01 -15.04 4.88
N GLU A 51 -18.08 -16.19 5.56
CA GLU A 51 -18.91 -16.39 6.75
C GLU A 51 -18.54 -15.40 7.85
N ALA A 52 -17.26 -15.29 8.20
CA ALA A 52 -16.76 -14.38 9.23
C ALA A 52 -16.97 -12.89 8.91
N ALA A 53 -17.13 -12.54 7.63
CA ALA A 53 -17.42 -11.18 7.16
C ALA A 53 -18.91 -10.96 6.84
N GLU A 54 -19.77 -11.94 7.12
CA GLU A 54 -21.22 -11.91 6.85
C GLU A 54 -21.57 -11.60 5.38
N VAL A 55 -20.83 -12.21 4.44
CA VAL A 55 -21.03 -12.08 3.01
C VAL A 55 -21.00 -13.43 2.30
N SER A 56 -21.43 -13.49 1.04
CA SER A 56 -21.26 -14.68 0.22
C SER A 56 -19.80 -14.84 -0.27
N PRO A 57 -19.32 -16.07 -0.54
CA PRO A 57 -18.02 -16.28 -1.20
C PRO A 57 -17.90 -15.53 -2.53
N SER A 58 -18.98 -15.50 -3.32
CA SER A 58 -19.06 -14.70 -4.56
C SER A 58 -18.88 -13.20 -4.32
N THR A 59 -19.30 -12.68 -3.16
CA THR A 59 -19.05 -11.29 -2.76
C THR A 59 -17.58 -11.09 -2.44
N VAL A 60 -16.92 -12.04 -1.76
CA VAL A 60 -15.46 -11.96 -1.54
C VAL A 60 -14.71 -11.89 -2.86
N PHE A 61 -14.96 -12.82 -3.78
CA PHE A 61 -14.29 -12.86 -5.08
C PHE A 61 -14.56 -11.61 -5.95
N ARG A 62 -15.72 -10.97 -5.79
CA ARG A 62 -16.02 -9.69 -6.43
C ARG A 62 -15.11 -8.55 -5.94
N TYR A 63 -14.70 -8.57 -4.67
CA TYR A 63 -13.81 -7.55 -4.09
C TYR A 63 -12.33 -7.93 -4.24
N PHE A 64 -12.01 -9.21 -4.16
CA PHE A 64 -10.68 -9.77 -4.18
C PHE A 64 -10.69 -10.99 -5.10
N PRO A 65 -10.26 -10.85 -6.37
CA PRO A 65 -10.31 -11.94 -7.35
C PRO A 65 -9.63 -13.22 -6.87
N THR A 66 -8.59 -13.07 -6.03
CA THR A 66 -7.84 -14.16 -5.42
C THR A 66 -7.71 -13.96 -3.91
N LYS A 67 -7.32 -14.99 -3.17
CA LYS A 67 -7.07 -14.90 -1.72
C LYS A 67 -5.81 -14.09 -1.43
N GLU A 68 -4.82 -14.18 -2.30
CA GLU A 68 -3.61 -13.37 -2.33
C GLU A 68 -3.94 -11.88 -2.45
N ASP A 69 -4.94 -11.53 -3.27
CA ASP A 69 -5.40 -10.14 -3.38
C ASP A 69 -5.98 -9.59 -2.08
N ILE A 70 -6.42 -10.43 -1.12
CA ILE A 70 -6.85 -9.98 0.22
C ILE A 70 -5.62 -9.56 1.05
N VAL A 71 -4.53 -10.33 0.96
CA VAL A 71 -3.26 -10.04 1.67
C VAL A 71 -2.63 -8.77 1.11
N LEU A 72 -2.60 -8.65 -0.22
CA LEU A 72 -2.04 -7.53 -0.96
C LEU A 72 -3.05 -6.39 -1.17
N ALA A 73 -4.16 -6.39 -0.43
CA ALA A 73 -5.14 -5.33 -0.51
C ALA A 73 -4.66 -4.09 0.25
N ASP A 74 -3.72 -3.37 -0.32
CA ASP A 74 -3.25 -2.10 0.19
C ASP A 74 -4.35 -1.07 -0.02
N GLY A 75 -5.06 -0.72 1.05
CA GLY A 75 -5.75 0.56 1.12
C GLY A 75 -4.79 1.76 0.96
N HIS A 76 -3.48 1.51 0.94
CA HIS A 76 -2.41 2.50 0.91
C HIS A 76 -2.08 3.02 -0.48
N ASP A 77 -2.51 2.38 -1.57
CA ASP A 77 -2.23 2.90 -2.92
C ASP A 77 -2.82 4.30 -3.14
N PRO A 78 -4.12 4.55 -2.87
CA PRO A 78 -4.68 5.89 -2.91
C PRO A 78 -4.01 6.85 -1.92
N VAL A 79 -3.62 6.34 -0.74
CA VAL A 79 -2.98 7.15 0.32
C VAL A 79 -1.58 7.58 -0.12
N THR A 80 -0.80 6.70 -0.72
CA THR A 80 0.57 6.96 -1.20
C THR A 80 0.55 7.89 -2.38
N VAL A 81 -0.40 7.71 -3.31
CA VAL A 81 -0.63 8.65 -4.42
C VAL A 81 -1.02 10.03 -3.89
N ALA A 82 -1.91 10.11 -2.89
CA ALA A 82 -2.29 11.36 -2.27
C ALA A 82 -1.12 12.02 -1.52
N ALA A 83 -0.33 11.23 -0.79
CA ALA A 83 0.88 11.69 -0.10
C ALA A 83 1.90 12.24 -1.10
N LEU A 84 2.11 11.56 -2.23
CA LEU A 84 3.00 12.03 -3.30
C LEU A 84 2.50 13.32 -3.96
N ARG A 85 1.19 13.45 -4.20
CA ARG A 85 0.58 14.68 -4.74
C ARG A 85 0.67 15.86 -3.75
N GLY A 86 0.63 15.57 -2.44
CA GLY A 86 0.76 16.59 -1.40
C GLY A 86 2.18 17.10 -1.17
N ARG A 87 3.20 16.49 -1.78
CA ARG A 87 4.60 16.92 -1.65
C ARG A 87 4.86 18.25 -2.39
N PRO A 88 5.83 19.07 -1.94
CA PRO A 88 6.18 20.33 -2.60
C PRO A 88 6.59 20.15 -4.07
N ALA A 89 6.13 21.04 -4.95
CA ALA A 89 6.42 20.96 -6.38
C ALA A 89 7.93 21.03 -6.72
N GLY A 90 8.70 21.82 -5.96
CA GLY A 90 10.15 21.96 -6.14
C GLY A 90 10.98 20.83 -5.50
N GLU A 91 10.36 19.87 -4.82
CA GLU A 91 11.08 18.74 -4.25
C GLU A 91 11.55 17.78 -5.36
N PRO A 92 12.82 17.29 -5.31
CA PRO A 92 13.32 16.30 -6.26
C PRO A 92 12.37 15.10 -6.38
N PRO A 93 12.05 14.63 -7.61
CA PRO A 93 11.05 13.58 -7.81
C PRO A 93 11.30 12.29 -7.01
N VAL A 94 12.55 11.86 -6.95
CA VAL A 94 12.98 10.65 -6.21
C VAL A 94 12.73 10.82 -4.70
N ARG A 95 13.12 11.98 -4.14
CA ARG A 95 12.86 12.34 -2.74
C ARG A 95 11.36 12.34 -2.44
N ALA A 96 10.56 12.91 -3.34
CA ALA A 96 9.12 12.96 -3.14
C ALA A 96 8.47 11.56 -3.09
N VAL A 97 8.93 10.62 -3.93
CA VAL A 97 8.48 9.21 -3.87
C VAL A 97 8.93 8.55 -2.58
N ARG A 98 10.21 8.72 -2.20
CA ARG A 98 10.75 8.22 -0.93
C ARG A 98 9.89 8.66 0.25
N GLU A 99 9.64 9.96 0.37
CA GLU A 99 8.87 10.53 1.49
C GLU A 99 7.41 10.08 1.49
N ALA A 100 6.81 9.93 0.31
CA ALA A 100 5.46 9.39 0.20
C ALA A 100 5.39 7.93 0.67
N LEU A 101 6.33 7.07 0.24
CA LEU A 101 6.38 5.66 0.66
C LEU A 101 6.70 5.53 2.15
N TYR A 102 7.70 6.26 2.64
CA TYR A 102 8.12 6.23 4.04
C TYR A 102 6.97 6.64 4.98
N SER A 103 6.29 7.74 4.67
CA SER A 103 5.20 8.24 5.51
C SER A 103 4.00 7.30 5.52
N THR A 104 3.59 6.75 4.38
CA THR A 104 2.43 5.83 4.34
C THR A 104 2.69 4.49 4.99
N VAL A 105 3.89 3.93 4.83
CA VAL A 105 4.27 2.68 5.51
C VAL A 105 4.39 2.90 7.01
N GLY A 106 4.98 4.02 7.44
CA GLY A 106 5.06 4.38 8.85
C GLY A 106 3.68 4.60 9.50
N GLU A 107 2.73 5.21 8.78
CA GLU A 107 1.34 5.34 9.23
C GLU A 107 0.63 3.99 9.33
N ALA A 108 0.76 3.14 8.32
CA ALA A 108 0.17 1.81 8.29
C ALA A 108 0.69 0.94 9.45
N TYR A 109 2.00 0.96 9.69
CA TYR A 109 2.63 0.25 10.79
C TYR A 109 2.15 0.75 12.16
N ARG A 110 2.03 2.07 12.36
CA ARG A 110 1.50 2.63 13.62
C ARG A 110 0.03 2.30 13.84
N ALA A 111 -0.75 2.14 12.78
CA ALA A 111 -2.15 1.79 12.87
C ALA A 111 -2.36 0.33 13.30
N ASP A 112 -1.60 -0.60 12.72
CA ASP A 112 -1.64 -2.02 13.09
C ASP A 112 -0.28 -2.71 12.83
N PRO A 113 0.62 -2.75 13.85
CA PRO A 113 1.91 -3.42 13.73
C PRO A 113 1.80 -4.92 13.45
N ALA A 114 0.78 -5.58 14.01
CA ALA A 114 0.59 -7.02 13.91
C ALA A 114 0.12 -7.40 12.50
N GLU A 115 -0.80 -6.64 11.91
CA GLU A 115 -1.22 -6.83 10.54
C GLU A 115 -0.04 -6.64 9.56
N MET A 116 0.78 -5.61 9.78
CA MET A 116 1.95 -5.34 8.94
C MET A 116 2.99 -6.47 9.02
N TYR A 117 3.27 -6.98 10.22
CA TYR A 117 4.17 -8.11 10.43
C TYR A 117 3.65 -9.39 9.78
N LEU A 118 2.36 -9.71 10.00
CA LEU A 118 1.73 -10.88 9.39
C LEU A 118 1.76 -10.77 7.86
N ARG A 119 1.47 -9.60 7.30
CA ARG A 119 1.54 -9.37 5.85
C ARG A 119 2.93 -9.64 5.30
N ALA A 120 3.97 -9.05 5.89
CA ALA A 120 5.34 -9.26 5.43
C ALA A 120 5.77 -10.72 5.57
N ARG A 121 5.34 -11.42 6.63
CA ARG A 121 5.49 -12.88 6.77
C ARG A 121 4.81 -13.66 5.65
N LEU A 122 3.57 -13.33 5.30
CA LEU A 122 2.84 -14.01 4.23
C LEU A 122 3.51 -13.80 2.86
N ILE A 123 4.04 -12.61 2.59
CA ILE A 123 4.83 -12.35 1.37
C ILE A 123 6.09 -13.21 1.34
N ARG A 124 6.79 -13.36 2.47
CA ARG A 124 8.00 -14.19 2.57
C ARG A 124 7.70 -15.69 2.43
N ASP A 125 6.70 -16.16 3.17
CA ASP A 125 6.46 -17.60 3.42
C ASP A 125 5.55 -18.23 2.37
N VAL A 126 4.64 -17.47 1.73
CA VAL A 126 3.65 -18.01 0.79
C VAL A 126 4.02 -17.68 -0.66
N PRO A 127 4.45 -18.67 -1.49
CA PRO A 127 4.89 -18.43 -2.86
C PRO A 127 3.83 -17.75 -3.75
N ALA A 128 2.55 -18.10 -3.59
CA ALA A 128 1.47 -17.51 -4.36
C ALA A 128 1.28 -16.01 -4.05
N VAL A 129 1.36 -15.62 -2.77
CA VAL A 129 1.30 -14.20 -2.36
C VAL A 129 2.49 -13.43 -2.93
N ARG A 130 3.70 -14.00 -2.86
CA ARG A 130 4.90 -13.40 -3.45
C ARG A 130 4.80 -13.23 -4.97
N ALA A 131 4.30 -14.22 -5.69
CA ALA A 131 4.09 -14.12 -7.13
C ALA A 131 3.08 -13.00 -7.47
N ARG A 132 2.00 -12.90 -6.68
CA ARG A 132 0.96 -11.88 -6.87
C ARG A 132 1.44 -10.45 -6.55
N LEU A 133 2.47 -10.30 -5.73
CA LEU A 133 3.05 -8.99 -5.37
C LEU A 133 3.58 -8.23 -6.59
N ALA A 134 4.12 -8.93 -7.60
CA ALA A 134 4.64 -8.30 -8.82
C ALA A 134 3.54 -7.54 -9.59
N GLU A 135 2.33 -8.09 -9.64
CA GLU A 135 1.20 -7.41 -10.29
C GLU A 135 0.73 -6.19 -9.51
N HIS A 136 0.67 -6.30 -8.18
CA HIS A 136 0.30 -5.17 -7.31
C HIS A 136 1.32 -4.04 -7.38
N THR A 137 2.61 -4.36 -7.28
CA THR A 137 3.69 -3.36 -7.38
C THR A 137 3.70 -2.65 -8.73
N GLU A 138 3.38 -3.32 -9.84
CA GLU A 138 3.22 -2.67 -11.14
C GLU A 138 1.99 -1.76 -11.21
N ILE A 139 0.85 -2.14 -10.60
CA ILE A 139 -0.32 -1.27 -10.49
C ILE A 139 0.01 0.00 -9.69
N THR A 140 0.64 -0.15 -8.52
CA THR A 140 1.10 0.97 -7.70
C THR A 140 2.09 1.84 -8.45
N GLY A 141 3.10 1.22 -9.07
CA GLY A 141 4.15 1.88 -9.83
C GLY A 141 3.58 2.74 -10.95
N ARG A 142 2.58 2.25 -11.70
CA ARG A 142 1.90 3.02 -12.75
C ARG A 142 1.24 4.29 -12.19
N ARG A 143 0.53 4.18 -11.07
CA ARG A 143 -0.12 5.33 -10.43
C ARG A 143 0.89 6.37 -9.93
N LEU A 144 2.01 5.93 -9.37
CA LEU A 144 3.09 6.84 -8.97
C LEU A 144 3.71 7.54 -10.19
N ARG A 145 3.91 6.82 -11.30
CA ARG A 145 4.43 7.38 -12.55
C ARG A 145 3.50 8.43 -13.16
N GLU A 146 2.18 8.27 -13.06
CA GLU A 146 1.23 9.29 -13.50
C GLU A 146 1.46 10.61 -12.74
N VAL A 147 1.59 10.57 -11.42
CA VAL A 147 1.88 11.76 -10.60
C VAL A 147 3.25 12.34 -10.93
N LEU A 148 4.27 11.51 -11.14
CA LEU A 148 5.62 11.98 -11.49
C LEU A 148 5.68 12.58 -12.89
N SER A 149 4.86 12.08 -13.83
CA SER A 149 4.73 12.63 -15.18
C SER A 149 4.26 14.08 -15.11
N GLU A 150 3.21 14.36 -14.34
CA GLU A 150 2.70 15.70 -14.09
C GLU A 150 3.77 16.62 -13.48
N ARG A 151 4.56 16.10 -12.53
CA ARG A 151 5.58 16.87 -11.80
C ARG A 151 6.84 17.17 -12.60
N THR A 152 7.21 16.28 -13.52
CA THR A 152 8.49 16.37 -14.24
C THR A 152 8.33 16.83 -15.68
N GLY A 153 7.11 16.86 -16.21
CA GLY A 153 6.84 17.09 -17.63
C GLY A 153 7.26 15.93 -18.54
N ARG A 154 7.74 14.81 -17.98
CA ARG A 154 8.13 13.62 -18.73
C ARG A 154 6.93 12.73 -19.01
N PRO A 155 6.91 11.94 -20.09
CA PRO A 155 5.88 10.93 -20.30
C PRO A 155 5.85 9.90 -19.16
N ALA A 156 4.68 9.42 -18.75
CA ALA A 156 4.55 8.40 -17.70
C ALA A 156 5.28 7.08 -18.03
N GLY A 157 5.54 6.81 -19.31
CA GLY A 157 6.32 5.67 -19.79
C GLY A 157 7.84 5.90 -19.85
N ASP A 158 8.33 7.08 -19.48
CA ASP A 158 9.76 7.43 -19.47
C ASP A 158 10.58 6.43 -18.63
N LEU A 159 11.71 5.99 -19.17
CA LEU A 159 12.55 4.97 -18.54
C LEU A 159 13.00 5.38 -17.14
N ALA A 160 13.35 6.66 -16.93
CA ALA A 160 13.81 7.12 -15.62
C ALA A 160 12.67 7.05 -14.58
N LEU A 161 11.44 7.38 -14.97
CA LEU A 161 10.28 7.24 -14.08
C LEU A 161 9.98 5.77 -13.77
N ARG A 162 10.11 4.89 -14.76
CA ARG A 162 9.95 3.43 -14.58
C ARG A 162 11.01 2.86 -13.64
N VAL A 163 12.27 3.19 -13.87
CA VAL A 163 13.39 2.74 -13.02
C VAL A 163 13.23 3.26 -11.60
N ALA A 164 13.00 4.57 -11.42
CA ALA A 164 12.87 5.17 -10.09
C ALA A 164 11.71 4.55 -9.27
N THR A 165 10.53 4.40 -9.88
CA THR A 165 9.36 3.84 -9.17
C THR A 165 9.54 2.35 -8.87
N THR A 166 10.06 1.58 -9.81
CA THR A 166 10.29 0.14 -9.61
C THR A 166 11.37 -0.10 -8.56
N ALA A 167 12.47 0.65 -8.59
CA ALA A 167 13.53 0.55 -7.62
C ALA A 167 13.06 0.91 -6.20
N MET A 168 12.30 2.00 -6.05
CA MET A 168 11.74 2.42 -4.75
C MET A 168 10.75 1.40 -4.16
N LEU A 169 9.86 0.85 -4.99
CA LEU A 169 8.93 -0.20 -4.54
C LEU A 169 9.66 -1.50 -4.20
N GLY A 170 10.67 -1.87 -5.00
CA GLY A 170 11.53 -3.02 -4.72
C GLY A 170 12.28 -2.86 -3.39
N GLY A 171 12.92 -1.71 -3.17
CA GLY A 171 13.61 -1.41 -1.91
C GLY A 171 12.68 -1.44 -0.70
N LEU A 172 11.45 -0.95 -0.85
CA LEU A 172 10.43 -1.06 0.18
C LEU A 172 10.06 -2.53 0.47
N THR A 173 9.85 -3.34 -0.57
CA THR A 173 9.58 -4.78 -0.42
C THR A 173 10.73 -5.49 0.30
N GLU A 174 11.97 -5.27 -0.13
CA GLU A 174 13.15 -5.88 0.48
C GLU A 174 13.34 -5.44 1.94
N ALA A 175 13.07 -4.17 2.27
CA ALA A 175 13.09 -3.69 3.65
C ALA A 175 12.10 -4.45 4.55
N MET A 176 10.88 -4.70 4.06
CA MET A 176 9.86 -5.46 4.80
C MET A 176 10.25 -6.93 4.97
N LEU A 177 10.82 -7.56 3.94
CA LEU A 177 11.29 -8.93 4.00
C LEU A 177 12.46 -9.08 4.97
N HIS A 178 13.48 -8.22 4.85
CA HIS A 178 14.63 -8.18 5.74
C HIS A 178 14.21 -7.95 7.20
N TRP A 179 13.26 -7.04 7.44
CA TRP A 179 12.72 -6.77 8.77
C TRP A 179 12.12 -8.03 9.44
N VAL A 180 11.35 -8.81 8.68
CA VAL A 180 10.68 -10.03 9.17
C VAL A 180 11.62 -11.24 9.23
N GLU A 181 12.61 -11.32 8.35
CA GLU A 181 13.64 -12.38 8.38
C GLU A 181 14.52 -12.30 9.63
N ASN A 182 14.82 -11.08 10.09
CA ASN A 182 15.69 -10.86 11.25
C ASN A 182 14.94 -10.72 12.57
N ASP A 183 13.63 -10.98 12.58
CA ASP A 183 12.73 -10.88 13.73
C ASP A 183 12.99 -9.62 14.57
N MET A 184 12.92 -8.46 13.91
CA MET A 184 13.19 -7.15 14.53
C MET A 184 11.90 -6.37 14.84
N PRO A 185 11.02 -6.84 15.75
CA PRO A 185 9.78 -6.14 16.06
C PRO A 185 10.09 -4.74 16.60
N GLY A 186 9.52 -3.70 15.97
CA GLY A 186 9.77 -2.30 16.34
C GLY A 186 10.59 -1.49 15.33
N ASP A 187 11.31 -2.14 14.40
CA ASP A 187 12.31 -1.48 13.56
C ASP A 187 11.87 -1.24 12.08
N LEU A 188 10.60 -1.47 11.74
CA LEU A 188 10.18 -1.38 10.33
C LEU A 188 10.47 0.01 9.72
N ALA A 189 10.19 1.08 10.47
CA ALA A 189 10.40 2.44 9.96
C ALA A 189 11.88 2.71 9.64
N GLU A 190 12.81 2.27 10.49
CA GLU A 190 14.24 2.48 10.25
C GLU A 190 14.74 1.57 9.12
N GLN A 191 14.27 0.33 8.99
CA GLN A 191 14.61 -0.52 7.83
C GLN A 191 14.13 0.08 6.51
N VAL A 192 12.89 0.59 6.46
CA VAL A 192 12.36 1.27 5.28
C VAL A 192 13.16 2.55 4.99
N GLY A 193 13.46 3.35 6.01
CA GLY A 193 14.28 4.55 5.87
C GLY A 193 15.66 4.26 5.28
N ARG A 194 16.36 3.24 5.81
CA ARG A 194 17.68 2.80 5.34
C ARG A 194 17.65 2.35 3.88
N ALA A 195 16.66 1.52 3.48
CA ALA A 195 16.55 1.04 2.12
C ALA A 195 16.27 2.17 1.10
N LEU A 196 15.36 3.08 1.44
CA LEU A 196 15.03 4.22 0.57
C LEU A 196 16.17 5.25 0.50
N ASP A 197 16.93 5.43 1.58
CA ASP A 197 18.14 6.27 1.60
C ASP A 197 19.23 5.72 0.69
N LEU A 198 19.45 4.39 0.71
CA LEU A 198 20.42 3.74 -0.15
C LEU A 198 20.09 4.01 -1.63
N LEU A 199 18.81 3.93 -2.00
CA LEU A 199 18.33 4.22 -3.35
C LEU A 199 18.44 5.71 -3.72
N GLU A 200 18.06 6.62 -2.82
CA GLU A 200 18.14 8.06 -3.07
C GLU A 200 19.59 8.53 -3.27
N ARG A 201 20.55 7.95 -2.54
CA ARG A 201 21.98 8.28 -2.63
C ARG A 201 22.70 7.59 -3.79
N GLY A 202 22.01 6.78 -4.58
CA GLY A 202 22.58 6.12 -5.76
C GLY A 202 23.37 4.84 -5.45
N LEU A 203 22.92 4.04 -4.48
CA LEU A 203 23.50 2.75 -4.10
C LEU A 203 25.00 2.79 -3.76
N PRO A 204 25.44 3.63 -2.80
CA PRO A 204 26.81 3.56 -2.29
C PRO A 204 26.99 2.26 -1.50
N LEU A 205 27.65 1.27 -2.10
CA LEU A 205 28.00 -0.03 -1.48
C LEU A 205 29.46 -0.04 -1.02
#